data_AF-K0RF89-F1
#
_entry.id   AF-K0RF89-F1
#
_cell.length_a   1.000
_cell.length_b   1.000
_cell.length_c   1.000
_cell.angle_alpha   90.00
_cell.angle_beta   90.00
_cell.angle_gamma   90.00
#
_symmetry.space_group_name_H-M   'P 1'
#
loop_
_entity.id
_entity.type
_entity.pdbx_description
1 polymer ?
#
loop_
_entity_poly.entity_id
_entity_poly.type
_entity_poly.pdbx_seq_one_letter_code
_entity_poly.pdbx_strand_id
1 'polypeptide(L)'
;MECYHGAAKRQRVSTVEPSALTRLANIDVLGHLATFLEAGELCHVRATCKALGSSDESAFDGLSMAEEAARRIFGSASDEEKAMMPRQDGEGWIELYHHLLMLRARLTFDQLLGRSVEYQAGDKAAVRGTSDFGTSSAICGNHVMRAGKHWATFIFGREDSAYQSVGVIRPLPGWDQRALE
;
A
#
# COMPACT_ATOMS: atom_id res chain seq x y z
N MET A 1 -17.78 44.74 -28.18
CA MET A 1 -18.54 43.87 -27.27
C MET A 1 -17.50 43.17 -26.42
N GLU A 2 -17.19 43.78 -25.28
CA GLU A 2 -16.09 43.34 -24.40
C GLU A 2 -16.64 42.33 -23.38
N CYS A 3 -16.08 41.13 -23.36
CA CYS A 3 -16.44 40.09 -22.39
C CYS A 3 -15.48 40.18 -21.19
N TYR A 4 -15.99 40.69 -20.07
CA TYR A 4 -15.34 40.65 -18.77
C TYR A 4 -15.33 39.20 -18.23
N HIS A 5 -14.14 38.57 -18.17
CA HIS A 5 -13.93 37.41 -17.33
C HIS A 5 -13.31 37.86 -16.01
N GLY A 6 -14.14 37.99 -14.98
CA GLY A 6 -13.72 38.24 -13.61
C GLY A 6 -12.92 37.05 -13.09
N ALA A 7 -11.59 37.18 -13.04
CA ALA A 7 -10.72 36.26 -12.32
C ALA A 7 -11.00 36.41 -10.81
N ALA A 8 -11.77 35.48 -10.24
CA ALA A 8 -11.94 35.38 -8.81
C ALA A 8 -10.58 35.10 -8.16
N LYS A 9 -9.94 36.15 -7.61
CA LYS A 9 -8.72 36.03 -6.82
C LYS A 9 -9.02 35.12 -5.63
N ARG A 10 -8.38 33.95 -5.56
CA ARG A 10 -8.31 33.13 -4.35
C ARG A 10 -7.79 34.02 -3.21
N GLN A 11 -8.64 34.28 -2.24
CA GLN A 11 -8.28 34.99 -1.03
C GLN A 11 -7.34 34.08 -0.24
N ARG A 12 -6.07 34.49 -0.13
CA ARG A 12 -5.08 33.81 0.71
C ARG A 12 -5.54 33.99 2.16
N VAL A 13 -6.15 32.94 2.71
CA VAL A 13 -6.46 32.86 4.14
C VAL A 13 -5.15 33.11 4.89
N SER A 14 -5.15 34.06 5.81
CA SER A 14 -4.00 34.34 6.67
C SER A 14 -3.65 33.07 7.43
N THR A 15 -2.49 32.49 7.13
CA THR A 15 -1.93 31.34 7.84
C THR A 15 -1.64 31.77 9.27
N VAL A 16 -2.51 31.35 10.20
CA VAL A 16 -2.16 31.33 11.61
C VAL A 16 -1.24 30.13 11.79
N GLU A 17 0.05 30.37 12.02
CA GLU A 17 0.99 29.29 12.33
C GLU A 17 0.54 28.60 13.63
N PRO A 18 0.13 27.32 13.58
CA PRO A 18 -0.31 26.62 14.78
C PRO A 18 0.86 26.43 15.75
N SER A 19 0.57 26.58 17.04
CA SER A 19 1.57 26.37 18.09
C SER A 19 2.21 24.97 17.99
N ALA A 20 3.44 24.81 18.48
CA ALA A 20 4.11 23.51 18.50
C ALA A 20 3.28 22.41 19.21
N LEU A 21 2.55 22.79 20.26
CA LEU A 21 1.69 21.88 21.03
C LEU A 21 0.45 21.46 20.21
N THR A 22 -0.15 22.39 19.46
CA THR A 22 -1.25 22.08 18.52
C THR A 22 -0.78 21.15 17.41
N ARG A 23 0.44 21.35 16.89
CA ARG A 23 1.04 20.45 15.89
C ARG A 23 1.26 19.04 16.43
N LEU A 24 1.72 18.91 17.68
CA LEU A 24 1.89 17.64 18.38
C LEU A 24 0.56 16.90 18.63
N ALA A 25 -0.48 17.62 19.08
CA ALA A 25 -1.81 17.04 19.25
C ALA A 25 -2.40 16.55 17.92
N ASN A 26 -2.21 17.34 16.84
CA ASN A 26 -2.71 16.97 15.52
C ASN A 26 -2.01 15.73 14.95
N ILE A 27 -0.70 15.57 15.18
CA ILE A 27 0.02 14.39 14.73
C ILE A 27 -0.38 13.14 15.51
N ASP A 28 -0.68 13.25 16.80
CA ASP A 28 -1.15 12.11 17.58
C ASP A 28 -2.53 11.65 17.11
N VAL A 29 -3.43 12.60 16.85
CA VAL A 29 -4.75 12.31 16.26
C VAL A 29 -4.60 11.70 14.86
N LEU A 30 -3.74 12.27 14.01
CA LEU A 30 -3.48 11.73 12.68
C LEU A 30 -2.87 10.32 12.76
N GLY A 31 -1.98 10.07 13.71
CA GLY A 31 -1.38 8.75 13.94
C GLY A 31 -2.45 7.70 14.28
N HIS A 32 -3.43 8.05 15.12
CA HIS A 32 -4.55 7.17 15.43
C HIS A 32 -5.50 6.97 14.24
N LEU A 33 -5.73 8.00 13.42
CA LEU A 33 -6.55 7.85 12.22
C LEU A 33 -5.83 7.03 11.15
N ALA A 34 -4.53 7.23 11.01
CA ALA A 34 -3.70 6.56 10.02
C ALA A 34 -3.62 5.04 10.24
N THR A 35 -3.88 4.52 11.45
CA THR A 35 -3.99 3.06 11.63
C THR A 35 -5.20 2.44 10.92
N PHE A 36 -6.18 3.25 10.54
CA PHE A 36 -7.36 2.85 9.77
C PHE A 36 -7.25 3.18 8.28
N LEU A 37 -6.19 3.86 7.85
CA LEU A 37 -6.01 4.30 6.48
C LEU A 37 -5.04 3.39 5.74
N GLU A 38 -5.36 3.09 4.48
CA GLU A 38 -4.37 2.53 3.56
C GLU A 38 -3.31 3.58 3.20
N ALA A 39 -2.14 3.14 2.76
CA ALA A 39 -1.05 4.06 2.39
C ALA A 39 -1.45 5.03 1.27
N GLY A 40 -2.28 4.58 0.33
CA GLY A 40 -2.85 5.44 -0.72
C GLY A 40 -3.71 6.56 -0.14
N GLU A 41 -4.54 6.28 0.86
CA GLU A 41 -5.36 7.29 1.54
C GLU A 41 -4.49 8.28 2.32
N LEU A 42 -3.42 7.81 2.94
CA LEU A 42 -2.46 8.68 3.62
C LEU A 42 -1.74 9.63 2.64
N CYS A 43 -1.47 9.19 1.41
CA CYS A 43 -1.00 10.06 0.32
C CYS A 43 -2.04 11.14 -0.04
N HIS A 44 -3.33 10.81 -0.07
CA HIS A 44 -4.40 11.80 -0.30
C HIS A 44 -4.50 12.81 0.84
N VAL A 45 -4.34 12.37 2.10
CA VAL A 45 -4.28 13.27 3.25
C VAL A 45 -3.11 14.24 3.09
N ARG A 46 -1.91 13.73 2.77
CA ARG A 46 -0.73 14.57 2.49
C ARG A 46 -1.00 15.61 1.40
N ALA A 47 -1.56 15.19 0.26
CA ALA A 47 -1.87 16.07 -0.85
C ALA A 47 -2.90 17.13 -0.47
N THR A 48 -3.92 16.75 0.30
CA THR A 48 -4.97 17.68 0.78
C THR A 48 -4.41 18.69 1.78
N CYS A 49 -3.62 18.25 2.76
CA CYS A 49 -2.95 19.16 3.71
C CYS A 49 -2.07 20.17 2.96
N LYS A 50 -1.31 19.71 1.97
CA LYS A 50 -0.48 20.58 1.12
C LYS A 50 -1.33 21.59 0.33
N ALA A 51 -2.45 21.16 -0.24
CA ALA A 51 -3.38 22.04 -0.96
C ALA A 51 -4.05 23.09 -0.06
N LEU A 52 -4.26 22.76 1.22
CA LEU A 52 -4.79 23.66 2.25
C LEU A 52 -3.71 24.59 2.84
N GLY A 53 -2.45 24.46 2.44
CA GLY A 53 -1.36 25.35 2.82
C GLY A 53 -0.61 24.94 4.09
N SER A 54 -0.56 23.64 4.43
CA SER A 54 0.36 23.17 5.47
C SER A 54 1.81 23.49 5.09
N SER A 55 2.51 24.25 5.94
CA SER A 55 3.95 24.49 5.78
C SER A 55 4.73 23.28 6.28
N ASP A 56 5.43 22.58 5.38
CA ASP A 56 6.28 21.43 5.69
C ASP A 56 7.60 21.83 6.39
N GLU A 57 7.90 23.14 6.50
CA GLU A 57 9.26 23.67 6.69
C GLU A 57 9.81 23.72 8.13
N SER A 58 9.18 23.15 9.16
CA SER A 58 9.81 23.22 10.51
C SER A 58 9.32 22.29 11.62
N ALA A 59 8.30 21.47 11.41
CA ALA A 59 7.66 20.77 12.54
C ALA A 59 8.27 19.39 12.87
N PHE A 60 8.71 18.65 11.85
CA PHE A 60 9.04 17.22 11.96
C PHE A 60 10.27 16.85 11.13
N ASP A 61 11.39 17.55 11.32
CA ASP A 61 12.64 17.27 10.58
C ASP A 61 12.48 17.35 9.04
N GLY A 62 11.65 18.28 8.57
CA GLY A 62 11.29 18.45 7.15
C GLY A 62 10.24 17.46 6.63
N LEU A 63 9.69 16.59 7.47
CA LEU A 63 8.60 15.69 7.09
C LEU A 63 7.24 16.39 7.11
N SER A 64 6.40 16.07 6.13
CA SER A 64 4.97 16.39 6.21
C SER A 64 4.31 15.63 7.36
N MET A 65 3.19 16.14 7.87
CA MET A 65 2.45 15.51 8.96
C MET A 65 2.08 14.04 8.67
N ALA A 66 1.73 13.71 7.42
CA ALA A 66 1.41 12.35 7.01
C ALA A 66 2.63 11.42 7.01
N GLU A 67 3.80 11.92 6.60
CA GLU A 67 5.07 11.18 6.64
C GLU A 67 5.51 10.91 8.09
N GLU A 68 5.35 11.91 8.97
CA GLU A 68 5.63 11.74 10.39
C GLU A 68 4.69 10.70 11.05
N ALA A 69 3.41 10.68 10.66
CA ALA A 69 2.45 9.71 11.19
C ALA A 69 2.84 8.29 10.76
N ALA A 70 3.16 8.11 9.48
CA ALA A 70 3.66 6.84 8.95
C ALA A 70 4.96 6.40 9.65
N ARG A 71 5.89 7.33 9.90
CA ARG A 71 7.13 7.07 10.64
C ARG A 71 6.88 6.53 12.04
N ARG A 72 5.95 7.13 12.78
CA ARG A 72 5.60 6.69 14.14
C ARG A 72 4.94 5.31 14.15
N ILE A 73 4.03 5.05 13.21
CA ILE A 73 3.40 3.73 13.08
C ILE A 73 4.45 2.67 12.76
N PHE A 74 5.34 2.92 11.79
CA PHE A 74 6.45 2.02 11.48
C PHE A 74 7.40 1.86 12.68
N GLY A 75 7.68 2.95 13.41
CA GLY A 75 8.45 2.93 14.65
C GLY A 75 7.84 2.03 15.74
N SER A 76 6.52 1.85 15.75
CA SER A 76 5.81 0.95 16.68
C SER A 76 5.77 -0.53 16.25
N ALA A 77 6.23 -0.85 15.04
CA ALA A 77 6.31 -2.23 14.55
C ALA A 77 7.34 -3.06 15.35
N SER A 78 7.22 -4.38 15.31
CA SER A 78 8.16 -5.27 15.99
C SER A 78 9.55 -5.21 15.34
N ASP A 79 10.59 -5.58 16.10
CA ASP A 79 11.95 -5.59 15.58
C ASP A 79 12.12 -6.66 14.49
N GLU A 80 11.39 -7.76 14.56
CA GLU A 80 11.33 -8.77 13.49
C GLU A 80 10.69 -8.21 12.22
N GLU A 81 9.57 -7.50 12.32
CA GLU A 81 8.92 -6.86 11.17
C GLU A 81 9.85 -5.83 10.52
N LYS A 82 10.51 -5.00 11.33
CA LYS A 82 11.49 -4.01 10.85
C LYS A 82 12.70 -4.68 10.20
N ALA A 83 13.19 -5.78 10.75
CA ALA A 83 14.32 -6.53 10.19
C ALA A 83 14.00 -7.15 8.82
N MET A 84 12.73 -7.46 8.54
CA MET A 84 12.28 -7.93 7.22
C MET A 84 12.20 -6.81 6.19
N MET A 85 12.18 -5.55 6.61
CA MET A 85 12.00 -4.37 5.75
C MET A 85 13.12 -3.34 5.93
N PRO A 86 14.34 -3.63 5.43
CA PRO A 86 15.41 -2.65 5.44
C PRO A 86 15.04 -1.45 4.55
N ARG A 87 15.06 -0.26 5.14
CA ARG A 87 14.80 1.00 4.43
C ARG A 87 15.84 1.21 3.34
N GLN A 88 15.38 1.54 2.14
CA GLN A 88 16.24 1.91 1.02
C GLN A 88 16.46 3.42 0.96
N ASP A 89 17.57 3.85 0.36
CA ASP A 89 17.87 5.27 0.17
C ASP A 89 16.82 5.93 -0.72
N GLY A 90 16.26 7.06 -0.25
CA GLY A 90 15.21 7.79 -0.96
C GLY A 90 13.77 7.32 -0.68
N GLU A 91 13.60 6.27 0.12
CA GLU A 91 12.28 5.74 0.47
C GLU A 91 11.55 6.63 1.49
N GLY A 92 10.27 6.92 1.21
CA GLY A 92 9.37 7.66 2.09
C GLY A 92 8.85 6.82 3.25
N TRP A 93 8.39 7.47 4.32
CA TRP A 93 7.80 6.76 5.46
C TRP A 93 6.43 6.17 5.14
N ILE A 94 5.65 6.84 4.28
CA ILE A 94 4.36 6.31 3.81
C ILE A 94 4.56 5.01 2.99
N GLU A 95 5.65 4.91 2.23
CA GLU A 95 6.01 3.71 1.46
C GLU A 95 6.42 2.55 2.40
N LEU A 96 7.26 2.82 3.39
CA LEU A 96 7.57 1.83 4.44
C LEU A 96 6.34 1.37 5.20
N TYR A 97 5.44 2.29 5.51
CA TYR A 97 4.16 1.96 6.15
C TYR A 97 3.29 1.07 5.24
N HIS A 98 3.25 1.36 3.94
CA HIS A 98 2.58 0.48 2.97
C HIS A 98 3.14 -0.94 3.02
N HIS A 99 4.47 -1.08 2.99
CA HIS A 99 5.10 -2.40 3.05
C HIS A 99 4.84 -3.14 4.37
N LEU A 100 4.77 -2.42 5.49
CA LEU A 100 4.38 -3.00 6.78
C LEU A 100 2.93 -3.53 6.74
N LEU A 101 2.00 -2.76 6.18
CA LEU A 101 0.62 -3.23 5.99
C LEU A 101 0.56 -4.46 5.10
N MET A 102 1.33 -4.48 4.01
CA MET A 102 1.43 -5.64 3.14
C MET A 102 1.95 -6.85 3.91
N LEU A 103 3.06 -6.73 4.65
CA LEU A 103 3.65 -7.82 5.45
C LEU A 103 2.64 -8.44 6.43
N ARG A 104 1.76 -7.61 7.03
CA ARG A 104 0.72 -8.05 7.97
C ARG A 104 -0.53 -8.60 7.29
N ALA A 105 -0.75 -8.28 6.02
CA ALA A 105 -1.92 -8.70 5.29
C ALA A 105 -1.84 -10.20 4.94
N ARG A 106 -3.00 -10.88 4.95
CA ARG A 106 -3.11 -12.23 4.44
C ARG A 106 -2.81 -12.22 2.94
N LEU A 107 -1.89 -13.07 2.48
CA LEU A 107 -1.61 -13.25 1.06
C LEU A 107 -2.87 -13.74 0.33
N THR A 108 -3.19 -13.09 -0.78
CA THR A 108 -4.35 -13.42 -1.61
C THR A 108 -3.94 -13.45 -3.08
N PHE A 109 -4.57 -14.32 -3.85
CA PHE A 109 -4.45 -14.32 -5.29
C PHE A 109 -5.49 -13.35 -5.84
N ASP A 110 -5.06 -12.23 -6.41
CA ASP A 110 -5.94 -11.23 -7.03
C ASP A 110 -6.30 -11.59 -8.47
N GLN A 111 -5.54 -12.50 -9.10
CA GLN A 111 -5.75 -12.89 -10.49
C GLN A 111 -5.62 -14.40 -10.66
N LEU A 112 -6.54 -14.95 -11.46
CA LEU A 112 -6.51 -16.33 -11.94
C LEU A 112 -6.39 -16.33 -13.47
N LEU A 113 -5.48 -17.14 -14.00
CA LEU A 113 -5.23 -17.30 -15.43
C LEU A 113 -5.47 -18.76 -15.83
N GLY A 114 -6.14 -18.94 -16.96
CA GLY A 114 -6.57 -20.25 -17.46
C GLY A 114 -8.02 -20.59 -17.12
N ARG A 115 -8.49 -21.73 -17.63
CA ARG A 115 -9.91 -22.16 -17.54
C ARG A 115 -10.17 -23.20 -16.44
N SER A 116 -9.12 -23.76 -15.86
CA SER A 116 -9.19 -24.92 -14.96
C SER A 116 -8.86 -24.54 -13.50
N VAL A 117 -9.05 -23.28 -13.10
CA VAL A 117 -8.75 -22.78 -11.75
C VAL A 117 -9.86 -21.85 -11.25
N GLU A 118 -10.19 -21.95 -9.96
CA GLU A 118 -11.11 -21.04 -9.29
C GLU A 118 -10.74 -20.82 -7.81
N TYR A 119 -11.36 -19.82 -7.18
CA TYR A 119 -11.25 -19.59 -5.74
C TYR A 119 -12.04 -20.63 -4.96
N GLN A 120 -11.42 -21.22 -3.95
CA GLN A 120 -12.06 -22.22 -3.10
C GLN A 120 -13.12 -21.53 -2.22
N ALA A 121 -14.40 -21.85 -2.48
CA ALA A 121 -15.54 -21.24 -1.78
C ALA A 121 -15.53 -19.70 -1.76
N GLY A 122 -14.91 -19.08 -2.78
CA GLY A 122 -14.77 -17.63 -2.87
C GLY A 122 -13.65 -17.02 -2.00
N ASP A 123 -12.88 -17.81 -1.25
CA ASP A 123 -11.71 -17.30 -0.52
C ASP A 123 -10.55 -17.05 -1.50
N LYS A 124 -10.14 -15.79 -1.66
CA LYS A 124 -9.03 -15.41 -2.55
C LYS A 124 -7.66 -15.92 -2.07
N ALA A 125 -7.52 -16.33 -0.83
CA ALA A 125 -6.29 -16.94 -0.32
C ALA A 125 -6.18 -18.44 -0.63
N ALA A 126 -7.24 -19.05 -1.18
CA ALA A 126 -7.29 -20.47 -1.48
C ALA A 126 -7.77 -20.69 -2.92
N VAL A 127 -7.01 -21.45 -3.70
CA VAL A 127 -7.35 -21.77 -5.08
C VAL A 127 -7.45 -23.27 -5.25
N ARG A 128 -8.33 -23.70 -6.15
CA ARG A 128 -8.46 -25.10 -6.53
C ARG A 128 -8.51 -25.26 -8.03
N GLY A 129 -7.93 -26.36 -8.50
CA GLY A 129 -8.16 -26.81 -9.87
C GLY A 129 -9.58 -27.34 -10.01
N THR A 130 -10.22 -27.04 -11.14
CA THR A 130 -11.58 -27.52 -11.47
C THR A 130 -11.57 -28.68 -12.48
N SER A 131 -10.41 -28.99 -13.06
CA SER A 131 -10.21 -30.06 -14.04
C SER A 131 -8.80 -30.63 -13.89
N ASP A 132 -8.66 -31.94 -14.14
CA ASP A 132 -7.35 -32.61 -14.18
C ASP A 132 -6.56 -32.30 -15.46
N PHE A 133 -7.19 -31.62 -16.42
CA PHE A 133 -6.60 -31.25 -17.71
C PHE A 133 -6.57 -29.73 -17.87
N GLY A 134 -5.37 -29.20 -18.13
CA GLY A 134 -5.12 -27.80 -18.47
C GLY A 134 -4.05 -27.14 -17.61
N THR A 135 -3.40 -26.11 -18.15
CA THR A 135 -2.46 -25.26 -17.42
C THR A 135 -3.22 -24.05 -16.89
N SER A 136 -3.04 -23.73 -15.62
CA SER A 136 -3.63 -22.55 -15.00
C SER A 136 -2.68 -21.99 -13.94
N SER A 137 -2.85 -20.72 -13.61
CA SER A 137 -1.98 -20.02 -12.66
C SER A 137 -2.81 -19.11 -11.77
N ALA A 138 -2.42 -19.01 -10.51
CA ALA A 138 -2.94 -18.05 -9.57
C ALA A 138 -1.82 -17.08 -9.20
N ILE A 139 -2.11 -15.78 -9.21
CA ILE A 139 -1.11 -14.72 -9.06
C ILE A 139 -1.50 -13.83 -7.89
N CYS A 140 -0.53 -13.63 -7.00
CA CYS A 140 -0.54 -12.63 -5.95
C CYS A 140 0.21 -11.40 -6.48
N GLY A 141 -0.49 -10.56 -7.24
CA GLY A 141 0.02 -9.33 -7.85
C GLY A 141 0.01 -8.15 -6.90
N ASN A 142 -0.93 -8.12 -5.96
CA ASN A 142 -1.01 -7.04 -4.96
C ASN A 142 0.08 -7.09 -3.90
N HIS A 143 0.92 -8.13 -3.87
CA HIS A 143 1.97 -8.30 -2.88
C HIS A 143 3.35 -8.35 -3.53
N VAL A 144 3.90 -7.17 -3.80
CA VAL A 144 5.24 -7.05 -4.39
C VAL A 144 6.30 -7.35 -3.33
N MET A 145 6.95 -8.52 -3.47
CA MET A 145 8.13 -8.85 -2.68
C MET A 145 9.29 -7.93 -3.06
N ARG A 146 9.69 -7.08 -2.13
CA ARG A 146 10.84 -6.18 -2.28
C ARG A 146 12.16 -6.88 -1.93
N ALA A 147 13.23 -6.11 -1.72
CA ALA A 147 14.47 -6.63 -1.16
C ALA A 147 14.24 -7.25 0.22
N GLY A 148 15.07 -8.23 0.59
CA GLY A 148 14.97 -8.94 1.87
C GLY A 148 14.66 -10.43 1.69
N LYS A 149 14.45 -11.10 2.81
CA LYS A 149 14.06 -12.52 2.83
C LYS A 149 12.56 -12.61 3.02
N HIS A 150 11.87 -13.15 2.02
CA HIS A 150 10.43 -13.41 2.07
C HIS A 150 10.20 -14.90 2.22
N TRP A 151 9.14 -15.26 2.93
CA TRP A 151 8.69 -16.63 3.05
C TRP A 151 7.18 -16.67 2.85
N ALA A 152 6.71 -17.73 2.21
CA ALA A 152 5.29 -17.99 2.02
C ALA A 152 5.06 -19.49 2.23
N THR A 153 3.97 -19.81 2.92
CA THR A 153 3.58 -21.20 3.19
C THR A 153 2.39 -21.56 2.32
N PHE A 154 2.52 -22.64 1.57
CA PHE A 154 1.47 -23.19 0.72
C PHE A 154 1.03 -24.53 1.29
N ILE A 155 -0.28 -24.74 1.34
CA ILE A 155 -0.88 -25.98 1.81
C ILE A 155 -1.56 -26.63 0.60
N PHE A 156 -1.13 -27.84 0.26
CA PHE A 156 -1.68 -28.60 -0.86
C PHE A 156 -2.68 -29.65 -0.35
N GLY A 157 -3.86 -29.69 -0.97
CA GLY A 157 -5.02 -30.45 -0.46
C GLY A 157 -5.17 -31.88 -0.99
N ARG A 158 -4.25 -32.40 -1.81
CA ARG A 158 -4.37 -33.75 -2.38
C ARG A 158 -2.99 -34.34 -2.72
N GLU A 159 -2.76 -35.62 -2.39
CA GLU A 159 -1.53 -36.36 -2.73
C GLU A 159 -1.47 -36.77 -4.22
N ASP A 160 -2.63 -36.86 -4.91
CA ASP A 160 -2.73 -37.53 -6.23
C ASP A 160 -2.98 -36.60 -7.44
N SER A 161 -2.86 -35.26 -7.32
CA SER A 161 -3.24 -34.36 -8.43
C SER A 161 -2.16 -33.35 -8.84
N ALA A 162 -1.70 -33.52 -10.08
CA ALA A 162 -1.05 -32.56 -10.98
C ALA A 162 0.30 -31.96 -10.54
N TYR A 163 1.14 -31.66 -11.53
CA TYR A 163 2.38 -30.90 -11.35
C TYR A 163 2.08 -29.48 -10.87
N GLN A 164 2.13 -29.28 -9.56
CA GLN A 164 1.98 -27.97 -8.94
C GLN A 164 3.36 -27.33 -8.83
N SER A 165 3.51 -26.12 -9.37
CA SER A 165 4.70 -25.31 -9.20
C SER A 165 4.35 -24.02 -8.48
N VAL A 166 5.28 -23.59 -7.63
CA VAL A 166 5.23 -22.30 -6.94
C VAL A 166 6.47 -21.54 -7.33
N GLY A 167 6.33 -20.26 -7.62
CA GLY A 167 7.44 -19.42 -8.03
C GLY A 167 7.19 -17.94 -7.77
N VAL A 168 8.24 -17.16 -7.97
CA VAL A 168 8.19 -15.70 -7.92
C VAL A 168 8.29 -15.19 -9.36
N ILE A 169 7.38 -14.31 -9.74
CA ILE A 169 7.43 -13.62 -11.03
C ILE A 169 7.80 -12.16 -10.80
N ARG A 170 8.50 -11.57 -11.77
CA ARG A 170 8.71 -10.12 -11.76
C ARG A 170 7.40 -9.44 -12.17
N PRO A 171 7.02 -8.31 -11.55
CA PRO A 171 5.89 -7.51 -12.02
C PRO A 171 6.09 -7.15 -13.49
N LEU A 172 5.13 -7.50 -14.33
CA LEU A 172 5.14 -7.18 -15.75
C LEU A 172 4.33 -5.90 -15.99
N PRO A 173 4.83 -4.92 -16.76
CA PRO A 173 4.08 -3.72 -17.07
C PRO A 173 2.76 -4.05 -17.80
N GLY A 174 1.63 -3.54 -17.30
CA GLY A 174 0.31 -3.76 -17.90
C GLY A 174 -0.32 -5.12 -17.65
N TRP A 175 0.23 -5.92 -16.73
CA TRP A 175 -0.28 -7.26 -16.40
C TRP A 175 -1.65 -7.26 -15.69
N ASP A 176 -2.00 -6.14 -15.07
CA ASP A 176 -3.31 -5.86 -14.47
C ASP A 176 -4.42 -5.64 -15.51
N GLN A 177 -4.04 -5.40 -16.77
CA GLN A 177 -4.97 -5.28 -17.89
C GLN A 177 -5.36 -6.70 -18.33
N ARG A 178 -6.54 -7.13 -17.87
CA ARG A 178 -7.15 -8.45 -18.13
C ARG A 178 -7.22 -8.78 -19.62
N ALA A 179 -6.15 -9.32 -20.20
CA ALA A 179 -6.17 -9.99 -21.50
C ALA A 179 -4.83 -10.70 -21.74
N LEU A 180 -4.53 -11.74 -20.97
CA LEU A 180 -3.67 -12.80 -21.47
C LEU A 180 -4.60 -13.97 -21.80
N GLU A 181 -5.15 -13.90 -23.01
CA GLU A 181 -5.82 -15.02 -23.65
C GLU A 181 -4.81 -16.02 -24.19
#